data_AF-A0A7K4GMI0-F1
#
_entry.id   AF-A0A7K4GMI0-F1
#
_cell.length_a   1.000
_cell.length_b   1.000
_cell.length_c   1.000
_cell.angle_alpha   90.00
_cell.angle_beta   90.00
_cell.angle_gamma   90.00
#
_symmetry.space_group_name_H-M   'P 1'
#
loop_
_entity.id
_entity.type
_entity.pdbx_description
1 polymer ?
#
loop_
_entity_poly.entity_id
_entity_poly.type
_entity_poly.pdbx_seq_one_letter_code
_entity_poly.pdbx_strand_id
1 'polypeptide(L)'
;MGTQLFQINPDGTTTEKNTEGQIKDILDTKEVYVLVADEYRKVYLWKGTESNVRSKFIGAKQSQEIRGQVGLMYAVIPLDEGEEEPDFLKLIGGKTEGGIAKEIKADAPSGKVSPSSVHPLREKDPFGIPKPAVGMNIAGLNDRLSQNNGPLYTGKESFSSLVQEETIINFDEIMQKLEEIKIPEGFERELIIIGDHAYSVVEKVQNFLGKKQVTKEISRVGAIPEGVFFAEDYSPRVLSENGKILAIEFLKRIGGPMDTRVEYKSKKEILKDQIKTQLEHK
;
A
#
# COMPACT_ATOMS: atom_id res chain seq x y z
N MET A 1 5.84 -27.34 -8.93
CA MET A 1 4.92 -26.17 -8.95
C MET A 1 5.80 -25.00 -9.32
N GLY A 2 5.38 -24.25 -10.34
CA GLY A 2 6.31 -23.46 -11.13
C GLY A 2 6.42 -22.00 -10.66
N THR A 3 7.29 -21.28 -11.34
CA THR A 3 7.41 -19.83 -11.19
C THR A 3 6.53 -19.13 -12.23
N GLN A 4 5.67 -18.23 -11.78
CA GLN A 4 4.86 -17.38 -12.66
C GLN A 4 5.30 -15.92 -12.55
N LEU A 5 5.25 -15.20 -13.67
CA LEU A 5 5.56 -13.77 -13.72
C LEU A 5 4.39 -13.01 -14.34
N PHE A 6 3.95 -11.95 -13.67
CA PHE A 6 2.90 -11.07 -14.14
C PHE A 6 3.44 -9.65 -14.27
N GLN A 7 3.32 -9.05 -15.46
CA GLN A 7 3.53 -7.61 -15.64
C GLN A 7 2.27 -6.87 -15.16
N ILE A 8 2.47 -5.79 -14.42
CA ILE A 8 1.38 -4.93 -13.92
C ILE A 8 1.12 -3.82 -14.93
N ASN A 9 -0.10 -3.75 -15.45
CA ASN A 9 -0.50 -2.73 -16.40
C ASN A 9 -1.01 -1.46 -15.69
N PRO A 10 -0.87 -0.26 -16.29
CA PRO A 10 -1.31 1.01 -15.67
C PRO A 10 -2.82 1.11 -15.38
N ASP A 11 -3.63 0.26 -16.03
CA ASP A 11 -5.08 0.18 -15.84
C ASP A 11 -5.49 -0.74 -14.68
N GLY A 12 -4.53 -1.38 -14.02
CA GLY A 12 -4.78 -2.31 -12.92
C GLY A 12 -4.94 -3.76 -13.36
N THR A 13 -4.86 -4.06 -14.65
CA THR A 13 -4.82 -5.46 -15.12
C THR A 13 -3.42 -6.04 -15.00
N THR A 14 -3.31 -7.35 -15.13
CA THR A 14 -2.02 -8.05 -15.17
C THR A 14 -1.89 -8.92 -16.39
N THR A 15 -0.70 -9.00 -16.97
CA THR A 15 -0.40 -9.90 -18.10
C THR A 15 0.67 -10.91 -17.70
N GLU A 16 0.35 -12.19 -17.82
CA GLU A 16 1.31 -13.26 -17.56
C GLU A 16 2.39 -13.27 -18.64
N LYS A 17 3.65 -13.26 -18.21
CA LYS A 17 4.81 -13.33 -19.08
C LYS A 17 5.40 -14.71 -18.98
N ASN A 18 5.56 -15.35 -20.13
CA ASN A 18 6.24 -16.63 -20.25
C ASN A 18 7.59 -16.41 -20.92
N THR A 19 8.63 -17.05 -20.40
CA THR A 19 9.96 -17.10 -21.01
C THR A 19 10.54 -18.50 -20.89
N GLU A 20 11.19 -18.94 -21.96
CA GLU A 20 12.02 -20.16 -21.95
C GLU A 20 13.45 -19.87 -21.45
N GLY A 21 13.85 -18.59 -21.45
CA GLY A 21 15.15 -18.09 -20.99
C GLY A 21 15.11 -17.55 -19.55
N GLN A 22 16.05 -16.67 -19.20
CA GLN A 22 16.12 -16.09 -17.86
C GLN A 22 15.03 -15.04 -17.67
N ILE A 23 14.28 -15.12 -16.57
CA ILE A 23 13.26 -14.13 -16.19
C ILE A 23 13.86 -12.72 -16.10
N LYS A 24 15.10 -12.58 -15.63
CA LYS A 24 15.76 -11.27 -15.54
C LYS A 24 15.82 -10.52 -16.87
N ASP A 25 15.85 -11.23 -18.00
CA ASP A 25 16.01 -10.65 -19.33
C ASP A 25 14.71 -9.97 -19.82
N ILE A 26 13.58 -10.23 -19.15
CA ILE A 26 12.27 -9.64 -19.47
C ILE A 26 11.79 -8.63 -18.42
N LEU A 27 12.56 -8.42 -17.34
CA LEU A 27 12.30 -7.37 -16.36
C LEU A 27 12.75 -6.02 -16.91
N ASP A 28 11.83 -5.06 -16.99
CA ASP A 28 12.10 -3.70 -17.42
C ASP A 28 12.07 -2.74 -16.21
N THR A 29 13.13 -1.95 -16.05
CA THR A 29 13.31 -0.90 -15.03
C THR A 29 12.15 0.11 -14.96
N LYS A 30 11.37 0.28 -16.04
CA LYS A 30 10.21 1.19 -16.09
C LYS A 30 8.90 0.55 -15.66
N GLU A 31 8.90 -0.76 -15.44
CA GLU A 31 7.71 -1.57 -15.21
C GLU A 31 7.71 -2.16 -13.79
N VAL A 32 6.56 -2.70 -13.39
CA VAL A 32 6.37 -3.38 -12.11
C VAL A 32 5.88 -4.79 -12.39
N TYR A 33 6.42 -5.76 -11.66
CA TYR A 33 6.11 -7.17 -11.86
C TYR A 33 5.75 -7.84 -10.55
N VAL A 34 4.88 -8.84 -10.64
CA VAL A 34 4.59 -9.78 -9.56
C VAL A 34 5.08 -11.16 -9.96
N LEU A 35 5.96 -11.73 -9.16
CA LEU A 35 6.52 -13.05 -9.36
C LEU A 35 6.02 -14.00 -8.28
N VAL A 36 5.33 -15.06 -8.68
CA VAL A 36 4.83 -16.10 -7.78
C VAL A 36 5.83 -17.26 -7.77
N ALA A 37 6.38 -17.54 -6.60
CA ALA A 37 7.36 -18.57 -6.37
C ALA A 37 6.78 -19.67 -5.48
N ASP A 38 6.16 -20.68 -6.10
CA ASP A 38 5.45 -21.73 -5.37
C ASP A 38 6.35 -22.54 -4.43
N GLU A 39 7.58 -22.82 -4.86
CA GLU A 39 8.56 -23.57 -4.06
C GLU A 39 8.87 -22.90 -2.71
N TYR A 40 8.89 -21.56 -2.70
CA TYR A 40 9.20 -20.76 -1.52
C TYR A 40 7.95 -20.23 -0.82
N ARG A 41 6.76 -20.45 -1.40
CA ARG A 41 5.50 -19.82 -0.96
C ARG A 41 5.66 -18.31 -0.79
N LYS A 42 6.24 -17.67 -1.81
CA LYS A 42 6.45 -16.22 -1.82
C LYS A 42 5.82 -15.60 -3.06
N VAL A 43 5.24 -14.42 -2.89
CA VAL A 43 4.79 -13.55 -3.97
C VAL A 43 5.69 -12.32 -3.92
N TYR A 44 6.63 -12.22 -4.83
CA TYR A 44 7.52 -11.07 -4.91
C TYR A 44 6.86 -9.95 -5.71
N LEU A 45 6.84 -8.74 -5.16
CA LEU A 45 6.50 -7.52 -5.87
C LEU A 45 7.82 -6.84 -6.24
N TRP A 46 8.24 -6.98 -7.49
CA TRP A 46 9.45 -6.33 -8.00
C TRP A 46 9.08 -4.99 -8.62
N LYS A 47 9.77 -3.93 -8.19
CA LYS A 47 9.52 -2.55 -8.61
C LYS A 47 10.74 -2.01 -9.35
N GLY A 48 10.62 -1.76 -10.64
CA GLY A 48 11.66 -1.11 -11.40
C GLY A 48 11.94 0.31 -10.86
N THR A 49 13.19 0.71 -10.85
CA THR A 49 13.63 2.01 -10.30
C THR A 49 13.02 3.20 -11.05
N GLU A 50 12.85 3.10 -12.37
CA GLU A 50 12.23 4.13 -13.22
C GLU A 50 10.70 4.03 -13.30
N SER A 51 10.09 3.00 -12.72
CA SER A 51 8.63 2.87 -12.70
C SER A 51 7.97 3.99 -11.89
N ASN A 52 6.86 4.51 -12.41
CA ASN A 52 6.14 5.59 -11.72
C ASN A 52 5.42 5.08 -10.46
N VAL A 53 5.12 5.99 -9.53
CA VAL A 53 4.50 5.64 -8.24
C VAL A 53 3.14 5.01 -8.42
N ARG A 54 2.34 5.49 -9.38
CA ARG A 54 1.03 4.91 -9.67
C ARG A 54 1.15 3.41 -9.98
N SER A 55 2.08 3.02 -10.84
CA SER A 55 2.34 1.62 -11.18
C SER A 55 2.82 0.82 -9.96
N LYS A 56 3.66 1.39 -9.10
CA LYS A 56 4.09 0.75 -7.84
C LYS A 56 2.91 0.50 -6.88
N PHE A 57 2.01 1.47 -6.74
CA PHE A 57 0.79 1.34 -5.93
C PHE A 57 -0.18 0.31 -6.49
N ILE A 58 -0.41 0.34 -7.81
CA ILE A 58 -1.24 -0.65 -8.49
C ILE A 58 -0.62 -2.04 -8.29
N GLY A 59 0.69 -2.19 -8.49
CA GLY A 59 1.40 -3.45 -8.30
C GLY A 59 1.30 -3.99 -6.88
N ALA A 60 1.40 -3.13 -5.87
CA ALA A 60 1.17 -3.53 -4.49
C ALA A 60 -0.24 -4.06 -4.26
N LYS A 61 -1.27 -3.38 -4.77
CA LYS A 61 -2.65 -3.86 -4.72
C LYS A 61 -2.79 -5.22 -5.43
N GLN A 62 -2.29 -5.34 -6.65
CA GLN A 62 -2.38 -6.56 -7.45
C GLN A 62 -1.60 -7.73 -6.84
N SER A 63 -0.47 -7.46 -6.18
CA SER A 63 0.29 -8.50 -5.47
C SER A 63 -0.50 -9.13 -4.32
N GLN A 64 -1.31 -8.35 -3.61
CA GLN A 64 -2.20 -8.85 -2.56
C GLN A 64 -3.36 -9.66 -3.14
N GLU A 65 -3.93 -9.21 -4.27
CA GLU A 65 -4.97 -9.95 -4.99
C GLU A 65 -4.43 -11.29 -5.50
N ILE A 66 -3.26 -11.32 -6.14
CA ILE A 66 -2.56 -12.55 -6.57
C ILE A 66 -2.24 -13.46 -5.38
N ARG A 67 -1.73 -12.90 -4.27
CA ARG A 67 -1.47 -13.66 -3.04
C ARG A 67 -2.74 -14.30 -2.49
N GLY A 68 -3.89 -13.62 -2.62
CA GLY A 68 -5.20 -14.18 -2.28
C GLY A 68 -5.58 -15.42 -3.11
N GLN A 69 -5.13 -15.51 -4.37
CA GLN A 69 -5.40 -16.64 -5.25
C GLN A 69 -4.57 -17.89 -4.88
N VAL A 70 -3.30 -17.71 -4.52
CA VAL A 70 -2.38 -18.81 -4.17
C VAL A 70 -2.50 -19.26 -2.71
N GLY A 71 -3.06 -18.40 -1.86
CA GLY A 71 -3.49 -18.73 -0.51
C GLY A 71 -2.63 -18.13 0.60
N LEU A 72 -3.15 -18.21 1.83
CA LEU A 72 -2.63 -17.49 2.99
C LEU A 72 -1.20 -17.89 3.40
N MET A 73 -0.76 -19.07 2.97
CA MET A 73 0.60 -19.56 3.26
C MET A 73 1.69 -18.82 2.47
N TYR A 74 1.30 -17.98 1.52
CA TYR A 74 2.23 -17.16 0.76
C TYR A 74 2.44 -15.80 1.43
N ALA A 75 3.70 -15.38 1.49
CA ALA A 75 4.10 -14.04 1.95
C ALA A 75 4.35 -13.12 0.75
N VAL A 76 3.88 -11.87 0.83
CA VAL A 76 4.21 -10.83 -0.16
C VAL A 76 5.52 -10.18 0.24
N ILE A 77 6.52 -10.22 -0.66
CA ILE A 77 7.85 -9.65 -0.44
C ILE A 77 8.06 -8.50 -1.45
N PRO A 78 8.00 -7.24 -1.01
CA PRO A 78 8.34 -6.11 -1.87
C PRO A 78 9.86 -6.05 -2.09
N LEU A 79 10.29 -5.87 -3.33
CA LEU A 79 11.67 -5.70 -3.75
C LEU A 79 11.78 -4.50 -4.67
N ASP A 80 12.75 -3.62 -4.41
CA ASP A 80 13.15 -2.57 -5.34
C ASP A 80 14.31 -3.07 -6.19
N GLU A 81 14.34 -2.67 -7.46
CA GLU A 81 15.43 -3.02 -8.38
C GLU A 81 16.79 -2.58 -7.82
N GLY A 82 17.75 -3.50 -7.76
CA GLY A 82 19.07 -3.30 -7.15
C GLY A 82 19.16 -3.66 -5.66
N GLU A 83 18.03 -3.90 -4.98
CA GLU A 83 17.96 -4.34 -3.57
C GLU A 83 17.47 -5.79 -3.43
N GLU A 84 17.58 -6.60 -4.48
CA GLU A 84 17.01 -7.94 -4.48
C GLU A 84 17.78 -8.94 -3.58
N GLU A 85 17.02 -9.77 -2.86
CA GLU A 85 17.60 -10.84 -2.06
C GLU A 85 18.26 -11.92 -2.95
N PRO A 86 19.33 -12.60 -2.48
CA PRO A 86 20.01 -13.65 -3.24
C PRO A 86 19.10 -14.77 -3.74
N ASP A 87 18.04 -15.09 -3.00
CA ASP A 87 17.08 -16.12 -3.38
C ASP A 87 16.20 -15.67 -4.54
N PHE A 88 15.84 -14.39 -4.60
CA PHE A 88 15.17 -13.81 -5.77
C PHE A 88 16.08 -13.80 -7.00
N LEU A 89 17.35 -13.42 -6.83
CA LEU A 89 18.32 -13.41 -7.93
C LEU A 89 18.52 -14.80 -8.56
N LYS A 90 18.55 -15.86 -7.75
CA LYS A 90 18.59 -17.25 -8.25
C LYS A 90 17.32 -17.59 -9.04
N LEU A 91 16.17 -17.17 -8.53
CA LEU A 91 14.87 -17.46 -9.13
C LEU A 91 14.73 -16.80 -10.51
N ILE A 92 15.12 -15.53 -10.63
CA ILE A 92 15.05 -14.81 -11.92
C ILE A 92 16.12 -15.25 -12.93
N GLY A 93 17.13 -16.00 -12.49
CA GLY A 93 18.08 -16.67 -13.38
C GLY A 93 17.50 -17.90 -14.07
N GLY A 94 16.33 -18.38 -13.62
CA GLY A 94 15.56 -19.47 -14.23
C GLY A 94 14.49 -18.98 -15.19
N LYS A 95 13.62 -19.91 -15.60
CA LYS A 95 12.50 -19.70 -16.54
C LYS A 95 11.16 -19.71 -15.82
N THR A 96 10.11 -19.30 -16.50
CA THR A 96 8.73 -19.45 -16.00
C THR A 96 8.21 -20.85 -16.28
N GLU A 97 7.48 -21.42 -15.32
CA GLU A 97 7.01 -22.82 -15.37
C GLU A 97 5.47 -22.94 -15.16
N GLY A 98 4.76 -21.81 -15.13
CA GLY A 98 3.33 -21.76 -14.85
C GLY A 98 3.01 -22.05 -13.38
N GLY A 99 1.74 -21.94 -13.01
CA GLY A 99 1.32 -22.12 -11.62
C GLY A 99 -0.18 -21.91 -11.42
N ILE A 100 -0.56 -21.62 -10.17
CA ILE A 100 -1.96 -21.57 -9.73
C ILE A 100 -2.58 -20.19 -9.97
N ALA A 101 -1.77 -19.13 -9.91
CA ALA A 101 -2.25 -17.76 -10.03
C ALA A 101 -2.72 -17.48 -11.47
N LYS A 102 -3.71 -16.60 -11.58
CA LYS A 102 -4.35 -16.17 -12.82
C LYS A 102 -4.23 -14.67 -12.98
N GLU A 103 -4.18 -14.25 -14.25
CA GLU A 103 -4.27 -12.85 -14.62
C GLU A 103 -5.52 -12.18 -14.05
N ILE A 104 -5.35 -10.94 -13.60
CA ILE A 104 -6.42 -10.05 -13.19
C ILE A 104 -6.81 -9.22 -14.41
N LYS A 105 -8.06 -9.39 -14.85
CA LYS A 105 -8.64 -8.68 -15.99
C LYS A 105 -9.48 -7.51 -15.50
N ALA A 106 -9.68 -6.52 -16.36
CA ALA A 106 -10.50 -5.36 -16.05
C ALA A 106 -11.98 -5.76 -15.96
N ASP A 107 -12.43 -6.18 -14.78
CA ASP A 107 -13.84 -6.13 -14.42
C ASP A 107 -14.11 -4.78 -13.72
N ALA A 108 -15.16 -4.11 -14.21
CA ALA A 108 -15.74 -2.80 -13.87
C ALA A 108 -15.29 -2.06 -12.58
N PRO A 109 -15.26 -0.70 -12.61
CA PRO A 109 -14.70 0.15 -11.55
C PRO A 109 -15.14 -0.27 -10.15
N SER A 110 -14.15 -0.47 -9.30
CA SER A 110 -14.26 -0.63 -7.85
C SER A 110 -14.91 0.61 -7.23
N GLY A 111 -16.23 0.67 -7.34
CA GLY A 111 -17.12 1.67 -6.77
C GLY A 111 -18.36 1.05 -6.14
N LYS A 112 -18.41 -0.27 -6.00
CA LYS A 112 -19.40 -0.97 -5.18
C LYS A 112 -18.67 -1.94 -4.28
N VAL A 113 -18.52 -1.54 -3.02
CA VAL A 113 -18.36 -2.47 -1.91
C VAL A 113 -19.57 -3.41 -1.93
N SER A 114 -19.41 -4.58 -2.52
CA SER A 114 -20.24 -5.72 -2.13
C SER A 114 -19.93 -6.00 -0.64
N PRO A 115 -20.94 -6.21 0.22
CA PRO A 115 -20.74 -6.42 1.66
C PRO A 115 -20.14 -7.80 1.99
N SER A 116 -19.31 -8.36 1.10
CA SER A 116 -18.72 -9.70 1.19
C SER A 116 -17.19 -9.71 1.12
N SER A 117 -16.53 -8.56 1.09
CA SER A 117 -15.07 -8.45 1.28
C SER A 117 -14.72 -8.58 2.77
N VAL A 118 -15.02 -9.74 3.34
CA VAL A 118 -14.60 -10.11 4.69
C VAL A 118 -13.16 -10.58 4.58
N HIS A 119 -12.25 -9.84 5.22
CA HIS A 119 -10.86 -10.24 5.43
C HIS A 119 -10.80 -11.69 5.93
N PRO A 120 -9.90 -12.57 5.44
CA PRO A 120 -9.85 -14.00 5.82
C PRO A 120 -9.58 -14.30 7.31
N LEU A 121 -9.40 -13.27 8.14
CA LEU A 121 -9.20 -13.36 9.60
C LEU A 121 -10.42 -12.89 10.41
N ARG A 122 -11.49 -12.44 9.75
CA ARG A 122 -12.78 -12.23 10.44
C ARG A 122 -13.62 -13.46 10.19
N GLU A 123 -13.33 -14.53 10.92
CA GLU A 123 -14.30 -15.60 11.09
C GLU A 123 -15.61 -14.95 11.53
N LYS A 124 -16.65 -15.06 10.71
CA LYS A 124 -18.00 -14.82 11.20
C LYS A 124 -18.19 -15.84 12.30
N ASP A 125 -18.35 -15.36 13.53
CA ASP A 125 -18.69 -16.20 14.67
C ASP A 125 -19.86 -17.12 14.24
N PRO A 126 -19.65 -18.45 14.11
CA PRO A 126 -20.70 -19.35 13.65
C PRO A 126 -21.84 -19.42 14.67
N PHE A 127 -21.60 -18.92 15.88
CA PHE A 127 -22.60 -18.68 16.89
C PHE A 127 -22.87 -17.18 16.93
N GLY A 128 -23.92 -16.73 16.22
CA GLY A 128 -24.46 -15.39 16.46
C GLY A 128 -24.68 -15.16 17.96
N ILE A 129 -24.66 -13.90 18.40
CA ILE A 129 -24.81 -13.51 19.82
C ILE A 129 -25.88 -14.39 20.49
N PRO A 130 -25.52 -15.25 21.46
CA PRO A 130 -26.46 -16.22 22.01
C PRO A 130 -27.60 -15.46 22.67
N LYS A 131 -28.81 -15.64 22.14
CA LYS A 131 -30.01 -15.19 22.85
C LYS A 131 -30.18 -16.09 24.07
N PRO A 132 -30.33 -15.53 25.28
CA PRO A 132 -30.61 -16.37 26.44
C PRO A 132 -31.87 -17.19 26.17
N ALA A 133 -31.78 -18.50 26.38
CA ALA A 133 -32.91 -19.39 26.21
C ALA A 133 -34.02 -19.00 27.18
N VAL A 134 -35.25 -18.90 26.68
CA VAL A 134 -36.42 -18.56 27.48
C VAL A 134 -36.60 -19.63 28.56
N GLY A 135 -36.43 -19.25 29.82
CA GLY A 135 -36.62 -20.12 30.99
C GLY A 135 -35.35 -20.58 31.71
N MET A 136 -34.14 -20.16 31.30
CA MET A 136 -32.92 -20.45 32.07
C MET A 136 -32.74 -19.46 33.22
N ASN A 137 -33.09 -19.89 34.44
CA ASN A 137 -32.65 -19.24 35.67
C ASN A 137 -31.16 -19.58 35.90
N ILE A 138 -30.27 -18.62 35.73
CA ILE A 138 -28.86 -18.75 36.12
C ILE A 138 -28.82 -18.88 37.64
N ALA A 139 -28.44 -20.06 38.14
CA ALA A 139 -28.22 -20.29 39.56
C ALA A 139 -27.10 -19.37 40.04
N GLY A 140 -27.45 -18.44 40.94
CA GLY A 140 -26.54 -17.44 41.52
C GLY A 140 -27.05 -16.01 41.49
N LEU A 141 -28.27 -15.75 41.00
CA LEU A 141 -28.79 -14.38 40.89
C LEU A 141 -29.46 -13.80 42.15
N ASN A 142 -29.35 -14.43 43.32
CA ASN A 142 -29.78 -13.82 44.58
C ASN A 142 -28.69 -14.04 45.64
N ASP A 143 -28.36 -12.97 46.34
CA ASP A 143 -27.38 -12.85 47.42
C ASP A 143 -25.91 -12.75 47.02
N ARG A 144 -25.53 -11.54 46.57
CA ARG A 144 -24.48 -10.76 47.24
C ARG A 144 -24.56 -9.28 46.87
N LEU A 145 -25.35 -8.56 47.66
CA LEU A 145 -25.11 -7.15 47.97
C LEU A 145 -23.79 -7.05 48.74
N SER A 146 -22.67 -7.22 48.05
CA SER A 146 -21.36 -6.76 48.54
C SER A 146 -21.06 -5.45 47.83
N GLN A 147 -21.15 -4.37 48.61
CA GLN A 147 -20.75 -3.01 48.24
C GLN A 147 -19.33 -3.02 47.68
N ASN A 148 -19.19 -2.93 46.37
CA ASN A 148 -17.95 -2.44 45.77
C ASN A 148 -18.00 -0.91 45.80
N ASN A 149 -17.54 -0.32 46.91
CA ASN A 149 -17.25 1.11 47.02
C ASN A 149 -15.90 1.45 46.38
N GLY A 150 -15.76 1.15 45.09
CA GLY A 150 -14.65 1.63 44.27
C GLY A 150 -15.23 2.10 42.94
N PRO A 151 -14.73 3.21 42.35
CA PRO A 151 -15.20 3.64 41.04
C PRO A 151 -14.89 2.53 40.03
N LEU A 152 -15.94 1.82 39.58
CA LEU A 152 -15.81 0.94 38.43
C LEU A 152 -15.50 1.83 37.24
N TYR A 153 -14.28 1.73 36.73
CA TYR A 153 -13.94 2.25 35.41
C TYR A 153 -14.75 1.47 34.38
N THR A 154 -15.87 2.03 33.93
CA THR A 154 -16.75 1.38 32.95
C THR A 154 -16.26 1.52 31.52
N GLY A 155 -15.17 2.28 31.29
CA GLY A 155 -14.64 2.61 29.96
C GLY A 155 -15.58 3.42 29.07
N LYS A 156 -16.85 3.62 29.46
CA LYS A 156 -17.89 4.21 28.61
C LYS A 156 -17.66 5.69 28.32
N GLU A 157 -17.11 6.45 29.26
CA GLU A 157 -16.84 7.88 29.09
C GLU A 157 -15.53 8.16 28.33
N SER A 158 -14.56 7.25 28.42
CA SER A 158 -13.28 7.36 27.71
C SER A 158 -13.37 6.87 26.26
N PHE A 159 -14.29 5.94 25.96
CA PHE A 159 -14.46 5.42 24.61
C PHE A 159 -15.37 6.30 23.75
N SER A 160 -16.43 6.90 24.31
CA SER A 160 -17.32 7.79 23.53
C SER A 160 -16.64 9.08 23.08
N SER A 161 -15.70 9.59 23.89
CA SER A 161 -14.88 10.77 23.57
C SER A 161 -13.79 10.45 22.53
N LEU A 162 -13.30 9.21 22.46
CA LEU A 162 -12.37 8.76 21.42
C LEU A 162 -13.07 8.42 20.10
N VAL A 163 -14.34 8.00 20.13
CA VAL A 163 -15.13 7.64 18.93
C VAL A 163 -15.77 8.87 18.26
N GLN A 164 -15.92 9.99 18.98
CA GLN A 164 -16.55 11.21 18.43
C GLN A 164 -15.67 12.03 17.49
N GLU A 165 -14.39 11.70 17.34
CA GLU A 165 -13.48 12.37 16.41
C GLU A 165 -13.21 11.55 15.13
N GLU A 166 -14.20 10.82 14.62
CA GLU A 166 -14.19 10.49 13.19
C GLU A 166 -14.28 11.80 12.42
N THR A 167 -13.11 12.34 12.08
CA THR A 167 -12.96 13.51 11.24
C THR A 167 -13.74 13.22 9.96
N ILE A 168 -14.87 13.89 9.76
CA ILE A 168 -15.60 13.79 8.50
C ILE A 168 -14.68 14.42 7.45
N ILE A 169 -13.94 13.58 6.72
CA ILE A 169 -13.01 14.01 5.70
C ILE A 169 -13.84 14.51 4.52
N ASN A 170 -13.85 15.83 4.32
CA ASN A 170 -14.50 16.44 3.17
C ASN A 170 -13.53 16.42 1.97
N PHE A 171 -13.59 15.36 1.16
CA PHE A 171 -12.65 15.13 0.05
C PHE A 171 -12.62 16.27 -0.97
N ASP A 172 -13.78 16.80 -1.36
CA ASP A 172 -13.87 17.84 -2.38
C ASP A 172 -13.20 19.14 -1.92
N GLU A 173 -13.39 19.48 -0.64
CA GLU A 173 -12.74 20.64 -0.03
C GLU A 173 -11.22 20.48 0.04
N ILE A 174 -10.74 19.28 0.43
CA ILE A 174 -9.30 18.99 0.48
C ILE A 174 -8.68 19.07 -0.92
N MET A 175 -9.36 18.53 -1.94
CA MET A 175 -8.89 18.60 -3.32
C MET A 175 -8.82 20.05 -3.82
N GLN A 176 -9.85 20.85 -3.57
CA GLN A 176 -9.85 22.27 -3.92
C GLN A 176 -8.66 23.00 -3.27
N LYS A 177 -8.43 22.78 -1.97
CA LYS A 177 -7.28 23.36 -1.26
C LYS A 177 -5.96 22.93 -1.90
N LEU A 178 -5.81 21.66 -2.25
CA LEU A 178 -4.61 21.15 -2.90
C LEU A 178 -4.38 21.75 -4.29
N GLU A 179 -5.43 22.08 -5.04
CA GLU A 179 -5.31 22.77 -6.34
C GLU A 179 -4.89 24.24 -6.18
N GLU A 180 -5.35 24.91 -5.12
CA GLU A 180 -5.00 26.29 -4.82
C GLU A 180 -3.54 26.44 -4.31
N ILE A 181 -3.02 25.43 -3.62
CA ILE A 181 -1.64 25.43 -3.11
C ILE A 181 -0.64 25.25 -4.25
N LYS A 182 0.18 26.28 -4.48
CA LYS A 182 1.29 26.21 -5.44
C LYS A 182 2.28 25.09 -5.09
N ILE A 183 2.70 24.36 -6.12
CA ILE A 183 3.77 23.37 -6.00
C ILE A 183 5.10 24.14 -5.88
N PRO A 184 6.02 23.74 -4.97
CA PRO A 184 7.33 24.36 -4.86
C PRO A 184 8.11 24.27 -6.17
N GLU A 185 8.97 25.25 -6.44
CA GLU A 185 9.79 25.27 -7.64
C GLU A 185 10.71 24.04 -7.70
N GLY A 186 10.85 23.45 -8.89
CA GLY A 186 11.65 22.25 -9.10
C GLY A 186 10.97 20.96 -8.62
N PHE A 187 9.68 20.97 -8.33
CA PHE A 187 8.90 19.78 -7.98
C PHE A 187 7.64 19.64 -8.83
N GLU A 188 7.20 18.40 -9.01
CA GLU A 188 5.84 18.05 -9.43
C GLU A 188 5.16 17.15 -8.40
N ARG A 189 3.83 17.27 -8.35
CA ARG A 189 2.98 16.37 -7.57
C ARG A 189 2.74 15.10 -8.37
N GLU A 190 3.07 13.95 -7.80
CA GLU A 190 2.85 12.64 -8.45
C GLU A 190 1.76 11.81 -7.73
N LEU A 191 1.76 11.83 -6.39
CA LEU A 191 0.81 11.09 -5.55
C LEU A 191 0.25 11.96 -4.41
N ILE A 192 -1.01 11.72 -4.06
CA ILE A 192 -1.72 12.31 -2.93
C ILE A 192 -2.38 11.18 -2.15
N ILE A 193 -2.27 11.23 -0.82
CA ILE A 193 -3.00 10.38 0.11
C ILE A 193 -3.99 11.24 0.90
N ILE A 194 -5.26 10.85 0.89
CA ILE A 194 -6.33 11.46 1.68
C ILE A 194 -7.11 10.34 2.36
N GLY A 195 -7.09 10.31 3.69
CA GLY A 195 -7.66 9.20 4.46
C GLY A 195 -7.02 7.86 4.08
N ASP A 196 -7.86 6.89 3.71
CA ASP A 196 -7.47 5.55 3.25
C ASP A 196 -7.32 5.46 1.71
N HIS A 197 -7.34 6.58 0.99
CA HIS A 197 -7.32 6.61 -0.48
C HIS A 197 -6.09 7.30 -1.07
N ALA A 198 -5.59 6.72 -2.17
CA ALA A 198 -4.50 7.24 -2.98
C ALA A 198 -5.00 7.80 -4.32
N TYR A 199 -4.41 8.93 -4.73
CA TYR A 199 -4.71 9.64 -5.96
C TYR A 199 -3.40 10.00 -6.67
N SER A 200 -3.40 9.98 -8.01
CA SER A 200 -2.22 10.29 -8.82
C SER A 200 -2.55 11.35 -9.87
N VAL A 201 -1.60 12.24 -10.11
CA VAL A 201 -1.72 13.27 -11.15
C VAL A 201 -1.39 12.65 -12.51
N VAL A 202 -2.39 12.60 -13.39
CA VAL A 202 -2.25 12.08 -14.75
C VAL A 202 -2.22 13.21 -15.77
N GLU A 203 -1.35 13.10 -16.76
CA GLU A 203 -1.30 14.03 -17.89
C GLU A 203 -2.26 13.58 -18.99
N LYS A 204 -3.29 14.39 -19.24
CA LYS A 204 -4.24 14.18 -20.32
C LYS A 204 -3.82 15.01 -21.52
N VAL A 205 -3.26 14.35 -22.52
CA VAL A 205 -2.89 14.96 -23.80
C VAL A 205 -4.14 15.03 -24.68
N GLN A 206 -4.70 16.23 -24.86
CA GLN A 206 -5.80 16.48 -25.77
C GLN A 206 -5.29 17.23 -27.00
N ASN A 207 -5.59 16.71 -28.20
CA ASN A 207 -5.28 17.40 -29.44
C ASN A 207 -6.43 18.33 -29.81
N PHE A 208 -6.29 19.63 -29.50
CA PHE A 208 -7.21 20.66 -29.97
C PHE A 208 -6.60 21.37 -31.18
N LEU A 209 -7.28 21.27 -32.33
CA LEU A 209 -6.90 21.97 -33.57
C LEU A 209 -5.43 21.76 -33.96
N GLY A 210 -4.93 20.53 -33.84
CA GLY A 210 -3.54 20.19 -34.21
C GLY A 210 -2.47 20.64 -33.20
N LYS A 211 -2.85 21.30 -32.10
CA LYS A 211 -1.96 21.61 -30.97
C LYS A 211 -2.18 20.58 -29.86
N LYS A 212 -1.09 19.97 -29.39
CA LYS A 212 -1.09 19.13 -28.19
C LYS A 212 -1.28 20.04 -26.96
N GLN A 213 -2.38 19.88 -26.25
CA GLN A 213 -2.61 20.50 -24.95
C GLN A 213 -2.47 19.41 -23.88
N VAL A 214 -1.53 19.59 -22.95
CA VAL A 214 -1.33 18.67 -21.83
C VAL A 214 -2.01 19.27 -20.61
N THR A 215 -3.03 18.61 -20.07
CA THR A 215 -3.72 19.01 -18.84
C THR A 215 -3.41 18.01 -17.73
N LYS A 216 -2.92 18.48 -16.58
CA LYS A 216 -2.72 17.64 -15.39
C LYS A 216 -4.07 17.48 -14.67
N GLU A 217 -4.52 16.25 -14.45
CA GLU A 217 -5.79 15.89 -13.81
C GLU A 217 -5.51 14.95 -12.63
N ILE A 218 -6.13 15.17 -11.46
CA ILE A 218 -5.98 14.26 -10.32
C ILE A 218 -6.95 13.09 -10.51
N SER A 219 -6.42 11.87 -10.54
CA SER A 219 -7.20 10.64 -10.71
C SER A 219 -7.10 9.73 -9.49
N ARG A 220 -8.22 9.14 -9.07
CA ARG A 220 -8.21 8.14 -7.99
C ARG A 220 -7.50 6.87 -8.45
N VAL A 221 -6.58 6.37 -7.63
CA VAL A 221 -5.90 5.08 -7.83
C VAL A 221 -6.67 3.98 -7.13
N GLY A 222 -7.03 4.18 -5.86
CA GLY A 222 -7.74 3.20 -5.05
C GLY A 222 -7.50 3.40 -3.55
N ALA A 223 -7.88 2.41 -2.75
CA ALA A 223 -7.52 2.35 -1.33
C ALA A 223 -6.03 2.03 -1.16
N ILE A 224 -5.42 2.55 -0.11
CA ILE A 224 -4.01 2.30 0.23
C ILE A 224 -3.89 0.83 0.68
N PRO A 225 -3.00 0.03 0.06
CA PRO A 225 -2.82 -1.35 0.49
C PRO A 225 -2.17 -1.42 1.88
N GLU A 226 -2.36 -2.54 2.58
CA GLU A 226 -1.65 -2.78 3.83
C GLU A 226 -0.16 -3.01 3.59
N GLY A 227 0.69 -2.50 4.49
CA GLY A 227 2.14 -2.68 4.44
C GLY A 227 2.93 -1.39 4.63
N VAL A 228 4.25 -1.49 4.51
CA VAL A 228 5.17 -0.36 4.58
C VAL A 228 5.56 0.02 3.16
N PHE A 229 5.40 1.30 2.82
CA PHE A 229 5.74 1.87 1.51
C PHE A 229 6.84 2.90 1.69
N PHE A 230 7.99 2.65 1.06
CA PHE A 230 9.07 3.63 0.97
C PHE A 230 8.89 4.48 -0.29
N ALA A 231 9.02 5.80 -0.12
CA ALA A 231 8.94 6.78 -1.19
C ALA A 231 10.25 7.58 -1.21
N GLU A 232 11.36 6.89 -1.45
CA GLU A 232 12.72 7.42 -1.24
C GLU A 232 13.04 8.62 -2.13
N ASP A 233 12.52 8.61 -3.37
CA ASP A 233 12.73 9.69 -4.34
C ASP A 233 11.74 10.87 -4.18
N TYR A 234 10.91 10.83 -3.15
CA TYR A 234 9.84 11.81 -2.95
C TYR A 234 10.10 12.66 -1.72
N SER A 235 9.78 13.95 -1.86
CA SER A 235 9.66 14.86 -0.72
C SER A 235 8.20 14.88 -0.27
N PRO A 236 7.86 14.26 0.89
CA PRO A 236 6.50 14.31 1.41
C PRO A 236 6.17 15.73 1.88
N ARG A 237 4.98 16.22 1.52
CA ARG A 237 4.41 17.47 2.02
C ARG A 237 3.09 17.15 2.72
N VAL A 238 2.97 17.54 3.98
CA VAL A 238 1.78 17.29 4.81
C VAL A 238 0.90 18.54 4.80
N LEU A 239 -0.36 18.39 4.39
CA LEU A 239 -1.40 19.40 4.59
C LEU A 239 -2.10 19.11 5.90
N SER A 240 -1.97 20.01 6.88
CA SER A 240 -2.57 19.88 8.20
C SER A 240 -3.35 21.13 8.58
N GLU A 241 -4.54 20.96 9.14
CA GLU A 241 -5.37 22.02 9.70
C GLU A 241 -5.93 21.58 11.05
N ASN A 242 -5.99 22.49 12.02
CA ASN A 242 -6.51 22.21 13.37
C ASN A 242 -5.88 20.99 14.05
N GLY A 243 -4.57 20.76 13.81
CA GLY A 243 -3.85 19.61 14.34
C GLY A 243 -4.17 18.27 13.67
N LYS A 244 -4.94 18.26 12.57
CA LYS A 244 -5.32 17.06 11.82
C LYS A 244 -4.66 17.06 10.46
N ILE A 245 -4.10 15.91 10.06
CA ILE A 245 -3.58 15.70 8.71
C ILE A 245 -4.76 15.52 7.77
N LEU A 246 -4.90 16.43 6.80
CA LEU A 246 -5.92 16.36 5.77
C LEU A 246 -5.42 15.56 4.56
N ALA A 247 -4.16 15.78 4.17
CA ALA A 247 -3.55 15.08 3.04
C ALA A 247 -2.02 14.96 3.19
N ILE A 248 -1.46 13.96 2.52
CA ILE A 248 -0.01 13.81 2.33
C ILE A 248 0.25 13.78 0.84
N GLU A 249 1.04 14.73 0.34
CA GLU A 249 1.50 14.76 -1.05
C GLU A 249 2.90 14.20 -1.15
N PHE A 250 3.19 13.45 -2.21
CA PHE A 250 4.54 13.04 -2.56
C PHE A 250 4.98 13.82 -3.78
N LEU A 251 5.96 14.71 -3.56
CA LEU A 251 6.49 15.60 -4.58
C LEU A 251 7.78 15.00 -5.17
N LYS A 252 7.84 14.88 -6.49
CA LYS A 252 9.02 14.45 -7.24
C LYS A 252 9.80 15.65 -7.73
N ARG A 253 11.13 15.61 -7.64
CA ARG A 253 11.98 16.68 -8.19
C ARG A 253 11.98 16.64 -9.72
N ILE A 254 11.78 17.80 -10.35
CA ILE A 254 11.90 17.98 -11.81
C ILE A 254 13.25 18.63 -12.10
N GLY A 255 14.05 18.02 -12.99
CA GLY A 255 15.22 18.68 -13.58
C GLY A 255 16.50 18.72 -12.74
N GLY A 256 16.62 17.90 -11.68
CA GLY A 256 17.92 17.60 -11.05
C GLY A 256 18.53 16.33 -11.64
N PRO A 257 19.87 16.17 -11.69
CA PRO A 257 20.45 14.86 -11.92
C PRO A 257 19.89 13.88 -10.89
N MET A 258 19.55 12.66 -11.34
CA MET A 258 19.13 11.50 -10.53
C MET A 258 20.18 11.10 -9.45
N ASP A 259 21.24 11.90 -9.32
CA ASP A 259 22.52 11.61 -8.70
C ASP A 259 22.89 12.58 -7.56
N THR A 260 21.95 13.43 -7.14
CA THR A 260 21.95 13.87 -5.74
C THR A 260 20.99 12.98 -4.96
N ARG A 261 21.26 11.67 -5.02
CA ARG A 261 20.87 10.78 -3.93
C ARG A 261 21.36 11.49 -2.66
N VAL A 262 20.44 11.87 -1.78
CA VAL A 262 20.85 12.00 -0.40
C VAL A 262 21.36 10.60 -0.07
N GLU A 263 22.67 10.45 0.05
CA GLU A 263 23.32 9.19 0.39
C GLU A 263 22.78 8.82 1.77
N TYR A 264 21.67 8.08 1.79
CA TYR A 264 21.16 7.49 3.01
C TYR A 264 22.11 6.37 3.32
N LYS A 265 23.06 6.67 4.22
CA LYS A 265 23.93 5.67 4.84
C LYS A 265 23.07 4.49 5.23
N SER A 266 23.42 3.30 4.76
CA SER A 266 22.75 2.07 5.13
C SER A 266 22.66 1.98 6.65
N LYS A 267 21.64 1.29 7.20
CA LYS A 267 21.52 1.10 8.68
C LYS A 267 22.83 0.61 9.31
N LYS A 268 23.62 -0.16 8.56
CA LYS A 268 24.93 -0.67 8.95
C LYS A 268 26.01 0.42 9.02
N GLU A 269 25.97 1.40 8.13
CA GLU A 269 26.88 2.56 8.14
C GLU A 269 26.53 3.56 9.24
N ILE A 270 25.24 3.81 9.47
CA ILE A 270 24.77 4.65 10.58
C ILE A 270 25.23 4.06 11.93
N LEU A 271 25.10 2.74 12.11
CA LEU A 271 25.55 2.06 13.33
C LEU A 271 27.08 2.13 13.50
N LYS A 272 27.83 1.94 12.42
CA LYS A 272 29.30 2.03 12.44
C LYS A 272 29.77 3.43 12.82
N ASP A 273 29.14 4.47 12.28
CA ASP A 273 29.48 5.85 12.61
C ASP A 273 29.14 6.19 14.05
N GLN A 274 27.99 5.72 14.58
CA GLN A 274 27.64 5.88 16.00
C GLN A 274 28.64 5.19 16.93
N ILE A 275 29.07 3.96 16.59
CA ILE A 275 30.07 3.22 17.38
C ILE A 275 31.43 3.93 17.32
N LYS A 276 31.83 4.42 16.15
CA LYS A 276 33.10 5.13 15.97
C LYS A 276 33.13 6.45 16.76
N THR A 277 32.05 7.21 16.72
CA THR A 277 31.90 8.46 17.47
C THR A 277 31.93 8.23 18.98
N GLN A 278 31.40 7.09 19.46
CA GLN A 278 31.46 6.71 20.88
C GLN A 278 32.84 6.23 21.33
N LEU A 279 33.69 5.73 20.42
CA LEU A 279 35.04 5.28 20.72
C LEU A 279 36.07 6.41 20.65
N GLU A 280 35.82 7.46 19.87
CA GLU A 280 36.69 8.66 19.77
C GLU A 280 36.49 9.65 20.94
N HIS A 281 35.52 9.39 21.82
CA HIS A 281 35.26 10.16 23.06
C HIS A 281 35.55 9.38 24.35
N LYS A 282 36.41 8.35 24.27
CA LYS A 282 37.04 7.69 25.42
C LYS A 282 38.56 7.87 25.35
#